data_AF-A0A975M8K2-F1
#
_entry.id   AF-A0A975M8K2-F1
#
_cell.length_a   1.000
_cell.length_b   1.000
_cell.length_c   1.000
_cell.angle_alpha   90.00
_cell.angle_beta   90.00
_cell.angle_gamma   90.00
#
_symmetry.space_group_name_H-M   'P 1'
#
loop_
_entity.id
_entity.type
_entity.pdbx_description
1 polymer ?
#
loop_
_entity_poly.entity_id
_entity_poly.type
_entity_poly.pdbx_seq_one_letter_code
_entity_poly.pdbx_strand_id
1 'polypeptide(L)'
;MPQRAQASRTQASRTLAWAAFAAGTVHAAFSTYWALGGQWLLATVGQWAVARAAEDPAAVRPTLLIVAGAKLLAAVLPVVVIYGRLPRPRAWRTLCWFGGIALLLYGGLNILVSNAVLAGIIRPAGGYDKAAMIGHAWLWDPLFFIWGAALCLALYLSRPAGR
;
A
#
# COMPACT_ATOMS: atom_id res chain seq x y z
N MET A 1 -26.30 21.48 15.41
CA MET A 1 -24.94 21.48 14.82
C MET A 1 -24.14 20.17 14.97
N PRO A 2 -24.17 19.41 16.09
CA PRO A 2 -23.29 18.23 16.25
C PRO A 2 -23.58 17.04 15.29
N GLN A 3 -24.84 16.81 14.92
CA GLN A 3 -25.20 15.71 14.00
C GLN A 3 -24.64 15.89 12.57
N ARG A 4 -24.59 17.12 12.03
CA ARG A 4 -24.00 17.39 10.70
C ARG A 4 -22.50 17.13 10.70
N ALA A 5 -21.81 17.54 11.78
CA ALA A 5 -20.38 17.27 11.94
C ALA A 5 -20.09 15.77 12.00
N GLN A 6 -20.90 14.99 12.72
CA GLN A 6 -20.73 13.54 12.80
C GLN A 6 -20.99 12.82 11.47
N ALA A 7 -22.03 13.25 10.73
CA ALA A 7 -22.30 12.74 9.38
C ALA A 7 -21.13 13.02 8.42
N SER A 8 -20.58 14.24 8.43
CA SER A 8 -19.44 14.62 7.59
C SER A 8 -18.18 13.80 7.90
N ARG A 9 -17.87 13.54 9.19
CA ARG A 9 -16.74 12.67 9.59
C ARG A 9 -16.91 11.24 9.12
N THR A 10 -18.14 10.72 9.18
CA THR A 10 -18.46 9.36 8.73
C THR A 10 -18.29 9.24 7.22
N GLN A 11 -18.78 10.22 6.47
CA GLN A 11 -18.59 10.28 5.02
C GLN A 11 -17.11 10.37 4.65
N ALA A 12 -16.35 11.28 5.28
CA ALA A 12 -14.91 11.43 5.06
C ALA A 12 -14.14 10.13 5.35
N SER A 13 -14.46 9.46 6.47
CA SER A 13 -13.87 8.16 6.82
C SER A 13 -14.12 7.11 5.73
N ARG A 14 -15.34 7.02 5.20
CA ARG A 14 -15.69 6.10 4.12
C ARG A 14 -14.97 6.44 2.82
N THR A 15 -14.91 7.72 2.45
CA THR A 15 -14.18 8.17 1.25
C THR A 15 -12.70 7.79 1.34
N LEU A 16 -12.06 7.99 2.49
CA LEU A 16 -10.67 7.59 2.72
C LEU A 16 -10.48 6.07 2.70
N ALA A 17 -11.44 5.31 3.23
CA ALA A 17 -11.41 3.84 3.13
C ALA A 17 -11.43 3.37 1.68
N TRP A 18 -12.24 4.00 0.82
CA TRP A 18 -12.29 3.70 -0.60
C TRP A 18 -11.04 4.15 -1.35
N ALA A 19 -10.43 5.28 -0.96
CA ALA A 19 -9.14 5.70 -1.51
C ALA A 19 -8.03 4.68 -1.16
N ALA A 20 -7.98 4.22 0.10
CA ALA A 20 -7.09 3.15 0.54
C ALA A 20 -7.34 1.84 -0.25
N PHE A 21 -8.60 1.46 -0.44
CA PHE A 21 -8.97 0.28 -1.23
C PHE A 21 -8.49 0.40 -2.68
N ALA A 22 -8.70 1.54 -3.32
CA ALA A 22 -8.26 1.77 -4.70
C ALA A 22 -6.73 1.64 -4.83
N ALA A 23 -5.97 2.29 -3.94
CA ALA A 23 -4.51 2.21 -3.93
C ALA A 23 -4.00 0.78 -3.72
N GLY A 24 -4.55 0.06 -2.74
CA GLY A 24 -4.18 -1.35 -2.49
C GLY A 24 -4.57 -2.28 -3.64
N THR A 25 -5.69 -2.01 -4.31
CA THR A 25 -6.14 -2.78 -5.48
C THR A 25 -5.22 -2.58 -6.68
N VAL A 26 -4.73 -1.36 -6.91
CA VAL A 26 -3.73 -1.10 -7.95
C VAL A 26 -2.45 -1.92 -7.68
N HIS A 27 -1.95 -1.94 -6.44
CA HIS A 27 -0.81 -2.80 -6.09
C HIS A 27 -1.09 -4.30 -6.31
N ALA A 28 -2.28 -4.77 -5.95
CA ALA A 28 -2.68 -6.16 -6.17
C ALA A 28 -2.77 -6.49 -7.67
N ALA A 29 -3.36 -5.59 -8.46
CA ALA A 29 -3.51 -5.75 -9.91
C ALA A 29 -2.16 -5.88 -10.62
N PHE A 30 -1.18 -5.02 -10.29
CA PHE A 30 0.17 -5.13 -10.84
C PHE A 30 0.88 -6.42 -10.40
N SER A 31 0.70 -6.82 -9.13
CA SER A 31 1.26 -8.09 -8.63
C SER A 31 0.69 -9.30 -9.41
N THR A 32 -0.62 -9.30 -9.68
CA THR A 32 -1.27 -10.32 -10.52
C THR A 32 -0.79 -10.23 -11.97
N TYR A 33 -0.70 -9.04 -12.54
CA TYR A 33 -0.22 -8.84 -13.92
C TYR A 33 1.20 -9.40 -14.11
N TRP A 34 2.10 -9.13 -13.18
CA TRP A 34 3.46 -9.70 -13.19
C TRP A 34 3.44 -11.22 -12.97
N ALA A 35 2.54 -11.74 -12.12
CA ALA A 35 2.34 -13.18 -11.97
C ALA A 35 1.83 -13.85 -13.26
N LEU A 36 1.15 -13.13 -14.13
CA LEU A 36 0.71 -13.61 -15.43
C LEU A 36 1.79 -13.49 -16.53
N GLY A 37 3.00 -13.03 -16.16
CA GLY A 37 4.13 -12.86 -17.07
C GLY A 37 4.29 -11.45 -17.63
N GLY A 38 3.44 -10.51 -17.22
CA GLY A 38 3.58 -9.10 -17.58
C GLY A 38 4.92 -8.51 -17.14
N GLN A 39 5.53 -7.67 -17.98
CA GLN A 39 6.82 -7.04 -17.70
C GLN A 39 6.73 -5.53 -17.54
N TRP A 40 5.56 -4.95 -17.85
CA TRP A 40 5.37 -3.51 -17.75
C TRP A 40 5.60 -3.03 -16.31
N LEU A 41 6.44 -2.00 -16.17
CA LEU A 41 6.88 -1.43 -14.89
C LEU A 41 7.56 -2.42 -13.92
N LEU A 42 7.89 -3.64 -14.32
CA LEU A 42 8.59 -4.57 -13.43
C LEU A 42 10.01 -4.08 -13.10
N ALA A 43 10.69 -3.48 -14.08
CA ALA A 43 12.00 -2.87 -13.88
C ALA A 43 12.00 -1.73 -12.84
N THR A 44 10.84 -1.12 -12.55
CA THR A 44 10.73 -0.06 -11.54
C THR A 44 10.55 -0.61 -10.12
N VAL A 45 10.31 -1.93 -9.98
CA VAL A 45 10.45 -2.67 -8.71
C VAL A 45 11.92 -3.07 -8.46
N GLY A 46 12.66 -3.27 -9.55
CA GLY A 46 14.11 -3.43 -9.56
C GLY A 46 14.59 -4.55 -10.48
N GLN A 47 15.83 -4.43 -10.98
CA GLN A 47 16.45 -5.44 -11.86
C GLN A 47 16.46 -6.83 -11.26
N TRP A 48 16.56 -6.97 -9.93
CA TRP A 48 16.49 -8.26 -9.25
C TRP A 48 15.17 -9.00 -9.52
N ALA A 49 14.04 -8.27 -9.59
CA ALA A 49 12.72 -8.83 -9.84
C ALA A 49 12.60 -9.29 -11.29
N VAL A 50 13.18 -8.54 -12.23
CA VAL A 50 13.25 -8.89 -13.65
C VAL A 50 14.11 -10.14 -13.85
N ALA A 51 15.30 -10.18 -13.26
CA ALA A 51 16.21 -11.33 -13.35
C ALA A 51 15.56 -12.59 -12.78
N ARG A 52 14.97 -12.50 -11.59
CA ARG A 52 14.32 -13.66 -10.95
C ARG A 52 13.11 -14.16 -11.76
N ALA A 53 12.33 -13.25 -12.35
CA ALA A 53 11.20 -13.61 -13.21
C ALA A 53 11.65 -14.31 -14.50
N ALA A 54 12.85 -14.01 -15.01
CA ALA A 54 13.43 -14.68 -16.18
C ALA A 54 14.05 -16.04 -15.84
N GLU A 55 14.73 -16.14 -14.70
CA GLU A 55 15.43 -17.36 -14.27
C GLU A 55 14.47 -18.48 -13.85
N ASP A 56 13.42 -18.16 -13.09
CA ASP A 56 12.51 -19.16 -12.53
C ASP A 56 11.07 -18.64 -12.49
N PRO A 57 10.40 -18.59 -13.65
CA PRO A 57 9.00 -18.16 -13.72
C PRO A 57 8.09 -19.04 -12.87
N ALA A 58 8.37 -20.34 -12.77
CA ALA A 58 7.50 -21.29 -12.08
C ALA A 58 7.41 -21.00 -10.57
N ALA A 59 8.50 -20.57 -9.94
CA ALA A 59 8.50 -20.18 -8.52
C ALA A 59 8.00 -18.75 -8.27
N VAL A 60 8.26 -17.81 -9.19
CA VAL A 60 7.89 -16.40 -9.02
C VAL A 60 6.38 -16.20 -9.10
N ARG A 61 5.70 -16.89 -10.03
CA ARG A 61 4.25 -16.77 -10.24
C ARG A 61 3.41 -17.03 -8.98
N PRO A 62 3.51 -18.18 -8.29
CA PRO A 62 2.71 -18.44 -7.10
C PRO A 62 3.03 -17.43 -5.98
N THR A 63 4.29 -17.03 -5.84
CA THR A 63 4.70 -16.01 -4.86
C THR A 63 3.99 -14.68 -5.12
N LEU A 64 3.98 -14.20 -6.38
CA LEU A 64 3.30 -12.97 -6.75
C LEU A 64 1.78 -13.06 -6.59
N LEU A 65 1.16 -14.22 -6.85
CA LEU A 65 -0.27 -14.44 -6.60
C LEU A 65 -0.60 -14.39 -5.11
N ILE A 66 0.23 -14.99 -4.25
CA ILE A 66 0.07 -14.91 -2.79
C ILE A 66 0.17 -13.44 -2.34
N VAL A 67 1.18 -12.71 -2.84
CA VAL A 67 1.36 -11.29 -2.54
C VAL A 67 0.17 -10.45 -3.04
N ALA A 68 -0.35 -10.73 -4.23
CA ALA A 68 -1.52 -10.06 -4.79
C ALA A 68 -2.77 -10.32 -3.93
N GLY A 69 -3.00 -11.58 -3.53
CA GLY A 69 -4.08 -11.97 -2.64
C GLY A 69 -3.99 -11.27 -1.28
N ALA A 70 -2.80 -11.25 -0.68
CA ALA A 70 -2.56 -10.56 0.59
C ALA A 70 -2.84 -9.05 0.48
N LYS A 71 -2.37 -8.40 -0.60
CA LYS A 71 -2.65 -6.97 -0.86
C LYS A 71 -4.14 -6.71 -1.04
N LEU A 72 -4.84 -7.54 -1.80
CA LEU A 72 -6.28 -7.40 -2.02
C LEU A 72 -7.06 -7.57 -0.71
N LEU A 73 -6.70 -8.57 0.10
CA LEU A 73 -7.29 -8.75 1.44
C LEU A 73 -7.02 -7.54 2.34
N ALA A 74 -5.79 -7.04 2.37
CA ALA A 74 -5.42 -5.84 3.11
C ALA A 74 -6.15 -4.58 2.60
N ALA A 75 -6.53 -4.52 1.32
CA ALA A 75 -7.27 -3.42 0.73
C ALA A 75 -8.77 -3.48 1.08
N VAL A 76 -9.36 -4.69 1.05
CA VAL A 76 -10.79 -4.93 1.33
C VAL A 76 -11.09 -4.81 2.83
N LEU A 77 -10.24 -5.39 3.68
CA LEU A 77 -10.51 -5.53 5.11
C LEU A 77 -10.86 -4.20 5.81
N PRO A 78 -10.14 -3.09 5.59
CA PRO A 78 -10.49 -1.80 6.18
C PRO A 78 -11.88 -1.29 5.82
N VAL A 79 -12.32 -1.50 4.58
CA VAL A 79 -13.67 -1.11 4.15
C VAL A 79 -14.68 -1.88 4.99
N VAL A 80 -14.57 -3.20 5.04
CA VAL A 80 -15.48 -4.05 5.82
C VAL A 80 -15.49 -3.67 7.31
N VAL A 81 -14.32 -3.34 7.89
CA VAL A 81 -14.17 -2.85 9.27
C VAL A 81 -14.90 -1.53 9.48
N ILE A 82 -14.75 -0.56 8.58
CA ILE A 82 -15.35 0.79 8.70
C ILE A 82 -16.87 0.73 8.55
N TYR A 83 -17.40 -0.21 7.77
CA TYR A 83 -18.84 -0.47 7.69
C TYR A 83 -19.38 -1.33 8.84
N GLY A 84 -18.53 -1.77 9.79
CA GLY A 84 -18.96 -2.51 10.98
C GLY A 84 -19.49 -3.91 10.70
N ARG A 85 -19.05 -4.55 9.61
CA ARG A 85 -19.59 -5.84 9.14
C ARG A 85 -18.85 -7.07 9.69
N LEU A 86 -17.79 -6.90 10.48
CA LEU A 86 -17.00 -8.00 11.05
C LEU A 86 -17.28 -8.25 12.54
N PRO A 87 -17.25 -9.51 12.99
CA PRO A 87 -17.26 -9.83 14.40
C PRO A 87 -15.96 -9.35 15.07
N ARG A 88 -15.99 -9.05 16.37
CA ARG A 88 -14.83 -8.53 17.14
C ARG A 88 -14.18 -7.29 16.49
N PRO A 89 -14.93 -6.18 16.32
CA PRO A 89 -14.47 -5.01 15.56
C PRO A 89 -13.15 -4.42 16.09
N ARG A 90 -12.86 -4.53 17.39
CA ARG A 90 -11.61 -4.03 17.99
C ARG A 90 -10.36 -4.76 17.47
N ALA A 91 -10.42 -6.08 17.28
CA ALA A 91 -9.29 -6.87 16.83
C ALA A 91 -8.92 -6.51 15.38
N TRP A 92 -9.90 -6.52 14.48
CA TRP A 92 -9.70 -6.14 13.08
C TRP A 92 -9.26 -4.69 12.92
N ARG A 93 -9.82 -3.77 13.71
CA ARG A 93 -9.40 -2.37 13.69
C ARG A 93 -7.94 -2.21 14.14
N THR A 94 -7.50 -3.02 15.11
CA THR A 94 -6.09 -3.04 15.57
C THR A 94 -5.18 -3.56 14.47
N LEU A 95 -5.55 -4.64 13.79
CA LEU A 95 -4.82 -5.17 12.63
C LEU A 95 -4.71 -4.12 11.51
N CYS A 96 -5.81 -3.43 11.18
CA CYS A 96 -5.79 -2.36 10.19
C CYS A 96 -4.91 -1.17 10.61
N TRP A 97 -4.80 -0.86 11.91
CA TRP A 97 -3.87 0.17 12.40
C TRP A 97 -2.42 -0.23 12.19
N PHE A 98 -2.05 -1.46 12.56
CA PHE A 98 -0.70 -1.96 12.34
C PHE A 98 -0.35 -1.97 10.85
N GLY A 99 -1.24 -2.48 10.00
CA GLY A 99 -1.04 -2.46 8.55
C GLY A 99 -0.93 -1.05 7.99
N GLY A 100 -1.81 -0.13 8.38
CA GLY A 100 -1.78 1.26 7.91
C GLY A 100 -0.51 2.01 8.31
N ILE A 101 -0.07 1.87 9.56
CA ILE A 101 1.17 2.49 10.05
C ILE A 101 2.38 1.89 9.32
N ALA A 102 2.43 0.56 9.16
CA ALA A 102 3.52 -0.10 8.46
C ALA A 102 3.62 0.40 7.01
N LEU A 103 2.50 0.48 6.28
CA LEU A 103 2.45 1.00 4.91
C LEU A 103 2.88 2.46 4.82
N LEU A 104 2.38 3.29 5.75
CA LEU A 104 2.72 4.71 5.81
C LEU A 104 4.23 4.90 6.02
N LEU A 105 4.81 4.23 7.01
CA LEU A 105 6.22 4.37 7.34
C LEU A 105 7.12 3.76 6.27
N TYR A 106 6.78 2.56 5.79
CA TYR A 106 7.53 1.89 4.74
C TYR A 106 7.54 2.71 3.45
N GLY A 107 6.36 3.14 2.99
CA GLY A 107 6.23 3.97 1.80
C GLY A 107 6.96 5.31 1.96
N GLY A 108 6.73 6.01 3.07
CA GLY A 108 7.37 7.30 3.35
C GLY A 108 8.89 7.21 3.40
N LEU A 109 9.43 6.19 4.08
CA LEU A 109 10.88 5.99 4.18
C LEU A 109 11.50 5.72 2.82
N ASN A 110 10.91 4.83 2.02
CA ASN A 110 11.45 4.53 0.69
C ASN A 110 11.38 5.73 -0.25
N ILE A 111 10.31 6.54 -0.21
CA ILE A 111 10.24 7.80 -0.96
C ILE A 111 11.44 8.69 -0.61
N LEU A 112 11.71 8.88 0.69
CA LEU A 112 12.81 9.73 1.16
C LEU A 112 14.17 9.18 0.73
N VAL A 113 14.41 7.88 0.95
CA VAL A 113 15.68 7.22 0.61
C VAL A 113 15.92 7.26 -0.89
N SER A 114 14.93 6.89 -1.70
CA SER A 114 15.07 6.87 -3.16
C SER A 114 15.27 8.27 -3.74
N ASN A 115 14.57 9.29 -3.23
CA ASN A 115 14.83 10.67 -3.65
C ASN A 115 16.21 11.16 -3.20
N ALA A 116 16.68 10.79 -2.00
CA ALA A 116 18.02 11.16 -1.54
C ALA A 116 19.13 10.51 -2.37
N VAL A 117 18.94 9.26 -2.82
CA VAL A 117 19.84 8.58 -3.77
C VAL A 117 19.79 9.28 -5.14
N LEU A 118 18.61 9.56 -5.67
CA LEU A 118 18.44 10.24 -6.97
C LEU A 118 19.02 11.67 -6.98
N ALA A 119 18.94 12.38 -5.85
CA ALA A 119 19.53 13.70 -5.67
C ALA A 119 21.05 13.66 -5.43
N GLY A 120 21.66 12.48 -5.30
CA GLY A 120 23.10 12.32 -5.06
C GLY A 120 23.55 12.67 -3.65
N ILE A 121 22.60 12.84 -2.71
CA ILE A 121 22.85 13.04 -1.27
C ILE A 121 23.37 11.74 -0.66
N ILE A 122 22.74 10.62 -1.01
CA ILE A 122 23.20 9.27 -0.66
C ILE A 122 23.87 8.65 -1.88
N ARG A 123 25.09 8.13 -1.70
CA ARG A 123 25.87 7.50 -2.78
C ARG A 123 26.23 6.07 -2.41
N PRO A 124 25.44 5.08 -2.88
CA PRO A 124 25.76 3.67 -2.63
C PRO A 124 27.08 3.29 -3.30
N ALA A 125 27.97 2.61 -2.56
CA ALA A 125 29.31 2.26 -3.04
C ALA A 125 29.33 1.35 -4.29
N GLY A 126 28.26 0.57 -4.51
CA GLY A 126 28.10 -0.33 -5.66
C GLY A 126 27.27 0.25 -6.82
N GLY A 127 26.95 1.55 -6.80
CA GLY A 127 25.95 2.12 -7.70
C GLY A 127 24.52 1.75 -7.31
N TYR A 128 23.56 2.12 -8.14
CA TYR A 128 22.14 1.84 -7.90
C TYR A 128 21.38 1.63 -9.22
N ASP A 129 20.29 0.84 -9.15
CA ASP A 129 19.33 0.74 -10.24
C ASP A 129 18.47 2.01 -10.30
N LYS A 130 18.70 2.83 -11.32
CA LYS A 130 17.99 4.10 -11.50
C LYS A 130 16.49 3.88 -11.75
N ALA A 131 16.11 2.84 -12.48
CA ALA A 131 14.69 2.56 -12.76
C ALA A 131 13.96 2.15 -11.46
N ALA A 132 14.60 1.32 -10.63
CA ALA A 132 14.09 0.98 -9.30
C ALA A 132 13.92 2.23 -8.44
N MET A 133 14.94 3.08 -8.35
CA MET A 133 14.86 4.29 -7.54
C MET A 133 13.76 5.24 -8.00
N ILE A 134 13.53 5.39 -9.31
CA ILE A 134 12.42 6.18 -9.85
C ILE A 134 11.07 5.55 -9.47
N GLY A 135 10.94 4.22 -9.59
CA GLY A 135 9.74 3.50 -9.20
C GLY A 135 9.41 3.67 -7.73
N HIS A 136 10.39 3.48 -6.86
CA HIS A 136 10.26 3.68 -5.43
C HIS A 136 9.98 5.14 -5.07
N ALA A 137 10.68 6.10 -5.68
CA ALA A 137 10.49 7.53 -5.38
C ALA A 137 9.11 8.06 -5.76
N TRP A 138 8.57 7.66 -6.93
CA TRP A 138 7.44 8.38 -7.55
C TRP A 138 6.27 7.50 -7.99
N LEU A 139 6.33 6.18 -7.83
CA LEU A 139 5.27 5.28 -8.27
C LEU A 139 4.78 4.35 -7.16
N TRP A 140 5.60 3.40 -6.72
CA TRP A 140 5.18 2.31 -5.84
C TRP A 140 5.08 2.73 -4.37
N ASP A 141 6.11 3.38 -3.83
CA ASP A 141 6.09 3.76 -2.42
C ASP A 141 5.20 4.98 -2.12
N PRO A 142 5.03 5.97 -3.02
CA PRO A 142 3.95 6.95 -2.89
C PRO A 142 2.58 6.30 -2.83
N LEU A 143 2.34 5.26 -3.62
CA LEU A 143 1.07 4.54 -3.59
C LEU A 143 0.88 3.78 -2.26
N PHE A 144 1.93 3.14 -1.72
CA PHE A 144 1.90 2.56 -0.37
C PHE A 144 1.69 3.61 0.72
N PHE A 145 2.35 4.76 0.60
CA PHE A 145 2.19 5.88 1.54
C PHE A 145 0.76 6.42 1.53
N ILE A 146 0.19 6.67 0.34
CA ILE A 146 -1.20 7.13 0.17
C ILE A 146 -2.16 6.09 0.76
N TRP A 147 -1.94 4.81 0.47
CA TRP A 147 -2.75 3.73 1.02
C TRP A 147 -2.71 3.73 2.56
N GLY A 148 -1.52 3.75 3.16
CA GLY A 148 -1.34 3.79 4.61
C GLY A 148 -1.94 5.04 5.26
N ALA A 149 -1.68 6.22 4.68
CA ALA A 149 -2.20 7.50 5.17
C ALA A 149 -3.72 7.55 5.13
N ALA A 150 -4.32 7.19 4.00
CA ALA A 150 -5.76 7.16 3.83
C ALA A 150 -6.40 6.18 4.83
N LEU A 151 -5.80 5.00 5.02
CA LEU A 151 -6.25 4.02 5.99
C LEU A 151 -6.19 4.56 7.43
N CYS A 152 -5.05 5.10 7.87
CA CYS A 152 -4.89 5.66 9.21
C CYS A 152 -5.88 6.79 9.48
N LEU A 153 -6.07 7.70 8.52
CA LEU A 153 -7.05 8.78 8.62
C LEU A 153 -8.49 8.25 8.66
N ALA A 154 -8.82 7.26 7.83
CA ALA A 154 -10.13 6.62 7.84
C ALA A 154 -10.45 5.98 9.21
N LEU A 155 -9.48 5.27 9.80
CA LEU A 155 -9.60 4.66 11.13
C LEU A 155 -9.64 5.68 12.26
N TYR A 156 -8.98 6.83 12.09
CA TYR A 156 -9.03 7.93 13.06
C TYR A 156 -10.40 8.60 13.05
N LEU A 157 -10.94 8.91 11.87
CA LEU A 157 -12.22 9.59 11.72
C LEU A 157 -13.44 8.73 12.06
N SER A 158 -13.33 7.40 11.92
CA SER A 158 -14.36 6.43 12.32
C SER A 158 -14.38 6.12 13.82
N ARG A 159 -13.48 6.71 14.62
CA ARG A 159 -13.53 6.56 16.08
C ARG A 159 -14.87 7.11 16.61
N PRO A 160 -15.60 6.34 17.44
CA PRO A 160 -16.71 6.89 18.19
C PRO A 160 -16.21 8.09 19.01
N ALA A 161 -16.91 9.22 18.92
CA ALA A 161 -16.72 10.28 19.91
C ALA A 161 -17.00 9.64 21.28
N GLY A 162 -16.09 9.85 22.24
CA GLY A 162 -16.09 9.14 23.53
C GLY A 162 -17.47 9.09 24.16
N ARG A 163 -17.82 7.92 24.72
CA ARG A 163 -18.83 7.81 25.77
C ARG A 163 -18.28 8.46 27.03
#